data_AF-A0AAE1AY12-F1
#
_entry.id   AF-A0AAE1AY12-F1
#
_cell.length_a   1.000
_cell.length_b   1.000
_cell.length_c   1.000
_cell.angle_alpha   90.00
_cell.angle_beta   90.00
_cell.angle_gamma   90.00
#
_symmetry.space_group_name_H-M   'P 1'
#
loop_
_entity.id
_entity.type
_entity.pdbx_description
1 polymer ?
#
loop_
_entity_poly.entity_id
_entity_poly.type
_entity_poly.pdbx_seq_one_letter_code
_entity_poly.pdbx_strand_id
1 'polypeptide(L)'
;MTTDTNSCILCGKGRGRMANPRDKCICISMTYCANCHQDTKNRAETRRAIKPEYKCASHGQYREYNDYLTHLRNWSMVWTTIGIIPLTITLYMIQASLGWTYLFMGILVGSAVIPITLSMFWERLTGVAMIAGGISGTVAALVVWLSVASTYEGGLSDWYNNTGKELSMLCGNLVSILGGALVTIVVTFLTNKDFESEQGAEIWENTRDIDNPLSPWMEKYQK
;
A
#
# COMPACT_ATOMS: atom_id res chain seq x y z
N MET A 1 -10.06 -17.77 2.33
CA MET A 1 -9.08 -17.12 1.44
C MET A 1 -8.97 -18.00 0.22
N THR A 2 -9.44 -17.53 -0.93
CA THR A 2 -9.22 -18.24 -2.20
C THR A 2 -7.72 -18.19 -2.48
N THR A 3 -7.07 -19.35 -2.45
CA THR A 3 -5.63 -19.53 -2.70
C THR A 3 -5.26 -19.44 -4.18
N ASP A 4 -6.21 -19.07 -5.04
CA ASP A 4 -6.06 -19.05 -6.49
C ASP A 4 -6.29 -17.62 -7.01
N THR A 5 -5.22 -16.97 -7.46
CA THR A 5 -5.25 -15.64 -8.10
C THR A 5 -6.10 -15.62 -9.36
N ASN A 6 -6.32 -16.77 -9.98
CA ASN A 6 -7.14 -16.93 -11.18
C ASN A 6 -8.61 -17.24 -10.85
N SER A 7 -9.06 -17.05 -9.62
CA SER A 7 -10.47 -17.20 -9.23
C SER A 7 -11.20 -15.85 -9.16
N CYS A 8 -12.48 -15.84 -9.54
CA CYS A 8 -13.32 -14.66 -9.40
C CYS A 8 -13.66 -14.42 -7.92
N ILE A 9 -13.37 -13.21 -7.44
CA ILE A 9 -13.63 -12.80 -6.05
C ILE A 9 -15.11 -12.88 -5.66
N LEU A 10 -16.03 -12.79 -6.63
CA LEU A 10 -17.48 -12.80 -6.38
C LEU A 10 -18.06 -14.22 -6.30
N CYS A 11 -17.72 -15.10 -7.25
CA CYS A 11 -18.33 -16.43 -7.37
C CYS A 11 -17.37 -17.61 -7.18
N GLY A 12 -16.07 -17.36 -7.02
CA GLY A 12 -15.04 -18.39 -6.85
C GLY A 12 -14.65 -19.17 -8.11
N LYS A 13 -15.38 -19.02 -9.22
CA LYS A 13 -15.08 -19.69 -10.50
C LYS A 13 -13.83 -19.11 -11.19
N GLY A 14 -13.22 -19.89 -12.07
CA GLY A 14 -12.06 -19.45 -12.86
C GLY A 14 -12.29 -18.14 -13.63
N ARG A 15 -11.35 -17.22 -13.53
CA ARG A 15 -11.29 -15.92 -14.21
C ARG A 15 -10.07 -15.91 -15.14
N GLY A 16 -10.14 -15.12 -16.22
CA GLY A 16 -9.04 -14.96 -17.18
C GLY A 16 -9.07 -15.96 -18.34
N ARG A 17 -8.01 -15.94 -19.15
CA ARG A 17 -7.91 -16.72 -20.40
C ARG A 17 -7.65 -18.21 -20.18
N MET A 18 -7.06 -18.59 -19.05
CA MET A 18 -6.71 -19.97 -18.70
C MET A 18 -7.80 -20.70 -17.90
N ALA A 19 -8.91 -20.03 -17.59
CA ALA A 19 -10.04 -20.65 -16.91
C ALA A 19 -10.67 -21.74 -17.79
N ASN A 20 -10.94 -22.91 -17.20
CA ASN A 20 -11.65 -24.00 -17.87
C ASN A 20 -12.99 -23.46 -18.41
N PRO A 21 -13.34 -23.66 -19.71
CA PRO A 21 -14.58 -23.16 -20.28
C PRO A 21 -15.85 -23.55 -19.49
N ARG A 22 -15.83 -24.71 -18.82
CA ARG A 22 -16.94 -25.19 -17.98
C ARG A 22 -17.04 -24.49 -16.62
N ASP A 23 -15.94 -23.93 -16.13
CA ASP A 23 -15.84 -23.26 -14.83
C ASP A 23 -15.41 -21.78 -14.98
N LYS A 24 -15.76 -21.17 -16.11
CA LYS A 24 -15.47 -19.76 -16.37
C LYS A 24 -16.50 -18.88 -15.66
N CYS A 25 -16.01 -17.85 -14.98
CA CYS A 25 -16.84 -16.84 -14.33
C CYS A 25 -17.70 -16.07 -15.35
N ILE A 26 -18.97 -15.85 -14.99
CA ILE A 26 -19.99 -15.11 -15.75
C ILE A 26 -20.65 -14.01 -14.89
N CYS A 27 -19.97 -13.55 -13.84
CA CYS A 27 -20.47 -12.46 -13.00
C CYS A 27 -20.52 -11.15 -13.81
N ILE A 28 -21.69 -10.51 -13.80
CA ILE A 28 -21.88 -9.16 -14.34
C ILE A 28 -21.52 -8.12 -13.28
N SER A 29 -21.28 -6.88 -13.72
CA SER A 29 -21.10 -5.75 -12.81
C SER A 29 -22.39 -5.39 -12.06
N MET A 30 -22.25 -4.55 -11.04
CA MET A 30 -23.38 -4.02 -10.27
C MET A 30 -24.31 -3.17 -11.14
N THR A 31 -23.77 -2.46 -12.14
CA THR A 31 -24.50 -1.54 -13.02
C THR A 31 -25.66 -2.22 -13.75
N TYR A 32 -25.50 -3.50 -14.08
CA TYR A 32 -26.51 -4.30 -14.79
C TYR A 32 -27.29 -5.24 -13.87
N CYS A 33 -27.04 -5.20 -12.55
CA CYS A 33 -27.66 -6.10 -11.60
C CYS A 33 -28.90 -5.46 -10.94
N ALA A 34 -30.09 -5.93 -11.33
CA ALA A 34 -31.37 -5.44 -10.80
C ALA A 34 -31.49 -5.60 -9.26
N ASN A 35 -31.03 -6.74 -8.72
CA ASN A 35 -31.04 -6.98 -7.27
C ASN A 35 -30.18 -5.97 -6.51
N CYS A 36 -29.02 -5.61 -7.07
CA CYS A 36 -28.16 -4.60 -6.47
C CYS A 36 -28.77 -3.19 -6.49
N HIS A 37 -29.50 -2.83 -7.55
CA HIS A 37 -30.24 -1.57 -7.60
C HIS A 37 -31.35 -1.56 -6.54
N GLN A 38 -32.09 -2.66 -6.40
CA GLN A 38 -33.13 -2.78 -5.40
C GLN A 38 -32.56 -2.70 -3.97
N ASP A 39 -31.46 -3.39 -3.68
CA ASP A 39 -30.79 -3.32 -2.38
C ASP A 39 -30.31 -1.90 -2.05
N THR A 40 -29.77 -1.19 -3.05
CA THR A 40 -29.30 0.19 -2.90
C THR A 40 -30.47 1.13 -2.60
N LYS A 41 -31.59 0.97 -3.31
CA LYS A 41 -32.83 1.72 -3.06
C LYS A 41 -33.39 1.44 -1.67
N ASN A 42 -33.50 0.16 -1.29
CA ASN A 42 -33.99 -0.25 0.03
C ASN A 42 -33.14 0.34 1.17
N ARG A 43 -31.81 0.34 1.02
CA ARG A 43 -30.89 0.94 2.02
C ARG A 43 -30.95 2.46 2.05
N ALA A 44 -31.28 3.12 0.94
CA ALA A 44 -31.42 4.58 0.87
C ALA A 44 -32.75 5.07 1.47
N GLU A 45 -33.84 4.30 1.27
CA GLU A 45 -35.17 4.65 1.76
C GLU A 45 -35.38 4.29 3.25
N THR A 46 -34.56 3.39 3.79
CA THR A 46 -34.66 2.95 5.17
C THR A 46 -34.22 4.03 6.15
N ARG A 47 -35.11 4.44 7.08
CA ARG A 47 -34.80 5.36 8.20
C ARG A 47 -34.25 4.68 9.45
N ARG A 48 -33.99 3.37 9.40
CA ARG A 48 -33.44 2.61 10.54
C ARG A 48 -31.97 2.98 10.75
N ALA A 49 -31.53 2.98 12.00
CA ALA A 49 -30.13 3.23 12.36
C ALA A 49 -29.18 2.17 11.76
N ILE A 50 -29.62 0.91 11.71
CA ILE A 50 -28.89 -0.18 11.07
C ILE A 50 -29.45 -0.36 9.66
N LYS A 51 -28.58 -0.20 8.66
CA LYS A 51 -28.94 -0.42 7.25
C LYS A 51 -29.23 -1.91 7.02
N PRO A 52 -30.25 -2.27 6.22
CA PRO A 52 -30.56 -3.66 5.93
C PRO A 52 -29.44 -4.33 5.14
N GLU A 53 -29.24 -5.62 5.38
CA GLU A 53 -28.26 -6.46 4.66
C GLU A 53 -28.53 -6.50 3.15
N TYR A 54 -27.47 -6.79 2.38
CA TYR A 54 -27.57 -6.94 0.93
C TYR A 54 -28.18 -8.30 0.60
N LYS A 55 -29.25 -8.33 -0.21
CA LYS A 55 -29.95 -9.56 -0.61
C LYS A 55 -29.44 -10.14 -1.93
N CYS A 56 -28.64 -9.40 -2.69
CA CYS A 56 -28.08 -9.89 -3.94
C CYS A 56 -27.13 -11.09 -3.72
N ALA A 57 -27.45 -12.25 -4.31
CA ALA A 57 -26.67 -13.48 -4.18
C ALA A 57 -25.23 -13.35 -4.73
N SER A 58 -25.02 -12.59 -5.81
CA SER A 58 -23.72 -12.51 -6.49
C SER A 58 -22.79 -11.44 -5.91
N HIS A 59 -23.34 -10.32 -5.45
CA HIS A 59 -22.55 -9.15 -5.02
C HIS A 59 -22.68 -8.84 -3.53
N GLY A 60 -23.71 -9.35 -2.85
CA GLY A 60 -24.07 -8.92 -1.49
C GLY A 60 -22.94 -9.07 -0.49
N GLN A 61 -22.29 -10.24 -0.45
CA GLN A 61 -21.17 -10.52 0.46
C GLN A 61 -19.97 -9.59 0.21
N TYR A 62 -19.61 -9.36 -1.05
CA TYR A 62 -18.49 -8.48 -1.39
C TYR A 62 -18.80 -6.99 -1.12
N ARG A 63 -20.06 -6.57 -1.27
CA ARG A 63 -20.49 -5.22 -0.87
C ARG A 63 -20.42 -5.02 0.64
N GLU A 64 -20.84 -6.00 1.41
CA GLU A 64 -20.73 -5.97 2.87
C GLU A 64 -19.26 -5.91 3.31
N TYR A 65 -18.40 -6.68 2.65
CA TYR A 65 -16.95 -6.60 2.86
C TYR A 65 -16.39 -5.20 2.56
N ASN A 66 -16.84 -4.54 1.48
CA ASN A 66 -16.43 -3.16 1.18
C ASN A 66 -16.94 -2.13 2.21
N ASP A 67 -18.14 -2.33 2.77
CA ASP A 67 -18.65 -1.51 3.87
C ASP A 67 -17.77 -1.68 5.13
N TYR A 68 -17.36 -2.92 5.42
CA TYR A 68 -16.41 -3.23 6.50
C TYR A 68 -15.03 -2.59 6.28
N LEU A 69 -14.47 -2.69 5.08
CA LEU A 69 -13.21 -2.04 4.72
C LEU A 69 -13.30 -0.51 4.82
N THR A 70 -14.44 0.06 4.45
CA THR A 70 -14.69 1.50 4.60
C THR A 70 -14.66 1.93 6.07
N HIS A 71 -15.25 1.12 6.95
CA HIS A 71 -15.18 1.34 8.39
C HIS A 71 -13.74 1.25 8.92
N LEU A 72 -12.96 0.23 8.50
CA LEU A 72 -11.55 0.11 8.86
C LEU A 72 -10.70 1.30 8.37
N ARG A 73 -10.91 1.76 7.13
CA ARG A 73 -10.26 2.95 6.58
C ARG A 73 -10.56 4.18 7.43
N ASN A 74 -11.82 4.35 7.85
CA ASN A 74 -12.21 5.46 8.70
C ASN A 74 -11.49 5.43 10.05
N TRP A 75 -11.37 4.26 10.67
CA TRP A 75 -10.57 4.08 11.88
C TRP A 75 -9.09 4.35 11.68
N SER A 76 -8.52 3.91 10.55
CA SER A 76 -7.13 4.23 10.21
C SER A 76 -6.90 5.74 10.15
N MET A 77 -7.81 6.49 9.53
CA MET A 77 -7.71 7.96 9.47
C MET A 77 -7.75 8.61 10.87
N VAL A 78 -8.57 8.07 11.78
CA VAL A 78 -8.63 8.54 13.17
C VAL A 78 -7.31 8.28 13.88
N TRP A 79 -6.77 7.07 13.80
CA TRP A 79 -5.51 6.73 14.46
C TRP A 79 -4.31 7.53 13.92
N THR A 80 -4.22 7.72 12.60
CA THR A 80 -3.16 8.56 12.02
C THR A 80 -3.29 10.01 12.47
N THR A 81 -4.51 10.53 12.60
CA THR A 81 -4.76 11.90 13.06
C THR A 81 -4.35 12.07 14.53
N ILE A 82 -4.70 11.10 15.38
CA ILE A 82 -4.29 11.06 16.79
C ILE A 82 -2.76 11.03 16.94
N GLY A 83 -2.03 10.39 16.00
CA GLY A 83 -0.57 10.36 16.01
C GLY A 83 0.08 11.65 15.48
N ILE A 84 -0.45 12.21 14.39
CA ILE A 84 0.15 13.37 13.71
C ILE A 84 -0.04 14.66 14.52
N ILE A 85 -1.20 14.87 15.16
CA ILE A 85 -1.48 16.13 15.88
C ILE A 85 -0.49 16.37 17.04
N PRO A 86 -0.22 15.41 17.94
CA PRO A 86 0.79 15.61 18.98
C PRO A 86 2.18 15.82 18.39
N LEU A 87 2.54 15.08 17.34
CA LEU A 87 3.84 15.21 16.68
C LEU A 87 4.05 16.63 16.14
N THR A 88 3.05 17.22 15.47
CA THR A 88 3.16 18.59 14.94
C THR A 88 3.24 19.63 16.05
N ILE A 89 2.51 19.44 17.16
CA ILE A 89 2.61 20.30 18.34
C ILE A 89 4.01 20.23 18.96
N THR A 90 4.58 19.03 19.12
CA THR A 90 5.94 18.86 19.67
C THR A 90 6.98 19.53 18.77
N LEU A 91 6.89 19.37 17.44
CA LEU A 91 7.79 20.03 16.49
C LEU A 91 7.68 21.56 16.56
N TYR A 92 6.46 22.09 16.75
CA TYR A 92 6.22 23.50 16.96
C TYR A 92 6.89 24.02 18.25
N MET A 93 6.76 23.28 19.35
CA MET A 93 7.38 23.64 20.64
C MET A 93 8.91 23.67 20.60
N ILE A 94 9.52 22.79 19.80
CA ILE A 94 10.98 22.73 19.58
C ILE A 94 11.45 23.84 18.63
N GLN A 95 10.54 24.62 18.03
CA GLN A 95 10.83 25.62 17.01
C GLN A 95 11.63 25.02 15.84
N ALA A 96 11.29 23.78 15.45
CA ALA A 96 12.00 23.07 14.41
C ALA A 96 11.90 23.82 13.07
N SER A 97 13.03 23.97 12.38
CA SER A 97 13.05 24.59 11.07
C SER A 97 12.31 23.73 10.05
N LEU A 98 11.67 24.37 9.07
CA LEU A 98 11.03 23.70 7.94
C LEU A 98 12.02 22.83 7.16
N GLY A 99 13.27 23.30 7.02
CA GLY A 99 14.36 22.56 6.37
C GLY A 99 14.70 21.27 7.13
N TRP A 100 14.86 21.35 8.46
CA TRP A 100 15.12 20.17 9.30
C TRP A 100 14.01 19.13 9.16
N THR A 101 12.75 19.59 9.25
CA THR A 101 11.58 18.70 9.20
C THR A 101 11.45 18.00 7.85
N TYR A 102 11.70 18.72 6.75
CA TYR A 102 11.65 18.16 5.40
C TYR A 102 12.74 17.10 5.18
N LEU A 103 13.97 17.38 5.61
CA LEU A 103 15.08 16.44 5.48
C LEU A 103 14.90 15.21 6.38
N PHE A 104 14.36 15.39 7.59
CA PHE A 104 14.06 14.30 8.51
C PHE A 104 12.98 13.35 7.95
N MET A 105 11.95 13.89 7.29
CA MET A 105 10.94 13.08 6.61
C MET A 105 11.58 12.12 5.59
N GLY A 106 12.57 12.59 4.83
CA GLY A 106 13.29 11.77 3.85
C GLY A 106 14.08 10.62 4.50
N ILE A 107 14.63 10.81 5.69
CA ILE A 107 15.30 9.73 6.44
C ILE A 107 14.30 8.63 6.81
N LEU A 108 13.11 9.02 7.29
CA LEU A 108 12.08 8.07 7.73
C LEU A 108 11.42 7.30 6.58
N VAL A 109 11.10 7.98 5.48
CA VAL A 109 10.23 7.46 4.41
C VAL A 109 11.01 7.11 3.14
N GLY A 110 12.22 7.63 2.95
CA GLY A 110 13.01 7.52 1.72
C GLY A 110 13.30 6.08 1.28
N SER A 111 13.43 5.17 2.23
CA SER A 111 13.70 3.74 1.98
C SER A 111 12.62 3.03 1.16
N ALA A 112 11.37 3.50 1.21
CA ALA A 112 10.25 2.88 0.52
C ALA A 112 10.11 3.32 -0.95
N VAL A 113 10.76 4.41 -1.35
CA VAL A 113 10.60 5.04 -2.68
C VAL A 113 11.01 4.08 -3.80
N ILE A 114 12.22 3.51 -3.71
CA ILE A 114 12.73 2.56 -4.72
C ILE A 114 11.93 1.25 -4.73
N PRO A 115 11.62 0.60 -3.58
CA PRO A 115 10.73 -0.56 -3.56
C PRO A 115 9.38 -0.34 -4.27
N ILE A 116 8.72 0.79 -4.00
CA ILE A 116 7.44 1.14 -4.64
C ILE A 116 7.62 1.37 -6.15
N THR A 117 8.71 2.03 -6.55
CA THR A 117 9.00 2.23 -7.97
C THR A 117 9.22 0.88 -8.67
N LEU A 118 10.02 -0.01 -8.06
CA LEU A 118 10.27 -1.33 -8.61
C LEU A 118 8.99 -2.18 -8.73
N SER A 119 7.99 -2.00 -7.86
CA SER A 119 6.75 -2.77 -7.98
C SER A 119 5.92 -2.42 -9.21
N MET A 120 6.22 -1.28 -9.86
CA MET A 120 5.59 -0.90 -11.12
C MET A 120 6.37 -1.34 -12.36
N PHE A 121 7.67 -1.60 -12.24
CA PHE A 121 8.55 -1.84 -13.39
C PHE A 121 9.25 -3.21 -13.39
N TRP A 122 9.20 -3.95 -12.28
CA TRP A 122 9.98 -5.16 -12.11
C TRP A 122 9.12 -6.35 -11.67
N GLU A 123 8.76 -7.17 -12.66
CA GLU A 123 8.02 -8.43 -12.54
C GLU A 123 8.62 -9.46 -11.56
N ARG A 124 9.93 -9.43 -11.33
CA ARG A 124 10.60 -10.39 -10.43
C ARG A 124 10.47 -10.01 -8.95
N LEU A 125 10.08 -8.76 -8.66
CA LEU A 125 10.02 -8.21 -7.31
C LEU A 125 9.08 -9.01 -6.42
N THR A 126 9.53 -9.29 -5.19
CA THR A 126 8.72 -10.01 -4.19
C THR A 126 8.21 -9.07 -3.10
N GLY A 127 7.01 -9.34 -2.58
CA GLY A 127 6.45 -8.56 -1.46
C GLY A 127 7.33 -8.60 -0.21
N VAL A 128 8.01 -9.73 0.03
CA VAL A 128 8.98 -9.86 1.15
C VAL A 128 10.16 -8.93 0.96
N ALA A 129 10.69 -8.81 -0.26
CA ALA A 129 11.79 -7.89 -0.56
C ALA A 129 11.41 -6.42 -0.34
N MET A 130 10.18 -6.03 -0.74
CA MET A 130 9.69 -4.66 -0.52
C MET A 130 9.62 -4.30 0.97
N ILE A 131 9.08 -5.20 1.80
CA ILE A 131 8.95 -4.99 3.25
C ILE A 131 10.34 -4.96 3.89
N ALA A 132 11.21 -5.90 3.53
CA ALA A 132 12.57 -5.96 4.06
C ALA A 132 13.37 -4.71 3.70
N GLY A 133 13.30 -4.24 2.45
CA GLY A 133 13.98 -3.03 1.99
C GLY A 133 13.50 -1.77 2.69
N GLY A 134 12.18 -1.59 2.81
CA GLY A 134 11.62 -0.43 3.53
C GLY A 134 12.05 -0.38 4.99
N ILE A 135 11.91 -1.49 5.73
CA ILE A 135 12.22 -1.51 7.17
C ILE A 135 13.72 -1.39 7.42
N SER A 136 14.53 -2.23 6.76
CA SER A 136 15.98 -2.25 6.98
C SER A 136 16.64 -0.95 6.52
N GLY A 137 16.18 -0.35 5.42
CA GLY A 137 16.66 0.92 4.92
C GLY A 137 16.41 2.06 5.91
N THR A 138 15.21 2.14 6.48
CA THR A 138 14.89 3.16 7.50
C THR A 138 15.72 2.96 8.77
N VAL A 139 15.88 1.72 9.24
CA VAL A 139 16.70 1.44 10.43
C VAL A 139 18.17 1.82 10.19
N ALA A 140 18.74 1.42 9.06
CA ALA A 140 20.11 1.77 8.70
C ALA A 140 20.30 3.29 8.57
N ALA A 141 19.33 3.99 7.97
CA ALA A 141 19.34 5.44 7.83
C ALA A 141 19.33 6.16 9.17
N LEU A 142 18.48 5.72 10.11
CA LEU A 142 18.43 6.26 11.47
C LEU A 142 19.75 6.04 12.20
N VAL A 143 20.33 4.84 12.11
CA VAL A 143 21.62 4.54 12.74
C VAL A 143 22.72 5.44 12.18
N VAL A 144 22.81 5.60 10.85
CA VAL A 144 23.85 6.42 10.22
C VAL A 144 23.65 7.90 10.52
N TRP A 145 22.41 8.41 10.44
CA TRP A 145 22.09 9.80 10.78
C TRP A 145 22.50 10.15 12.21
N LEU A 146 22.13 9.31 13.19
CA LEU A 146 22.50 9.53 14.59
C LEU A 146 23.98 9.35 14.85
N SER A 147 24.62 8.39 14.15
CA SER A 147 26.06 8.18 14.26
C SER A 147 26.82 9.40 13.76
N VAL A 148 26.47 9.95 12.59
CA VAL A 148 27.12 11.15 12.05
C VAL A 148 26.83 12.36 12.95
N ALA A 149 25.59 12.53 13.42
CA ALA A 149 25.25 13.60 14.36
C ALA A 149 26.09 13.52 15.66
N SER A 150 26.38 12.32 16.15
CA SER A 150 27.15 12.12 17.39
C SER A 150 28.63 12.52 17.29
N THR A 151 29.18 12.62 16.07
CA THR A 151 30.59 13.00 15.85
C THR A 151 30.86 14.49 16.01
N TYR A 152 29.81 15.31 16.05
CA TYR A 152 29.95 16.75 16.23
C TYR A 152 30.20 17.14 17.68
N GLU A 153 30.75 18.34 17.89
CA GLU A 153 30.93 18.92 19.22
C GLU A 153 29.58 18.99 19.98
N GLY A 154 29.59 18.62 21.26
CA GLY A 154 28.37 18.45 22.06
C GLY A 154 27.59 17.16 21.76
N GLY A 155 27.97 16.38 20.74
CA GLY A 155 27.38 15.08 20.41
C GLY A 155 25.85 15.09 20.39
N LEU A 156 25.23 14.04 20.92
CA LEU A 156 23.76 13.96 21.03
C LEU A 156 23.17 14.79 22.18
N SER A 157 24.02 15.44 23.00
CA SER A 157 23.52 16.37 24.04
C SER A 157 23.01 17.67 23.43
N ASP A 158 23.58 18.09 22.29
CA ASP A 158 23.04 19.16 21.43
C ASP A 158 22.29 18.58 20.22
N TRP A 159 21.23 17.81 20.53
CA TRP A 159 20.50 16.98 19.56
C TRP A 159 20.02 17.76 18.35
N TYR A 160 19.31 18.86 18.55
CA TYR A 160 18.63 19.57 17.46
C TYR A 160 19.62 20.17 16.46
N ASN A 161 20.67 20.81 16.95
CA ASN A 161 21.68 21.43 16.09
C ASN A 161 22.52 20.36 15.36
N ASN A 162 22.95 19.31 16.06
CA ASN A 162 23.83 18.31 15.47
C ASN A 162 23.11 17.36 14.50
N THR A 163 21.84 17.02 14.76
CA THR A 163 21.03 16.26 13.81
C THR A 163 20.63 17.07 12.59
N GLY A 164 20.52 18.39 12.73
CA GLY A 164 20.17 19.33 11.67
C GLY A 164 21.30 19.70 10.71
N LYS A 165 22.52 19.27 10.99
CA LYS A 165 23.67 19.56 10.12
C LYS A 165 23.54 18.85 8.77
N GLU A 166 23.95 19.56 7.72
CA GLU A 166 23.80 19.12 6.33
C GLU A 166 24.37 17.74 6.06
N LEU A 167 25.60 17.46 6.53
CA LEU A 167 26.23 16.15 6.32
C LEU A 167 25.51 15.02 7.06
N SER A 168 24.99 15.28 8.26
CA SER A 168 24.19 14.30 9.00
C SER A 168 22.92 13.94 8.23
N MET A 169 22.19 14.97 7.80
CA MET A 169 20.96 14.82 7.01
C MET A 169 21.23 14.16 5.66
N LEU A 170 22.31 14.54 4.96
CA LEU A 170 22.71 13.98 3.67
C LEU A 170 23.01 12.47 3.79
N CYS A 171 23.86 12.09 4.75
CA CYS A 171 24.22 10.70 4.97
C CYS A 171 23.00 9.85 5.33
N GLY A 172 22.13 10.34 6.23
CA GLY A 172 20.89 9.66 6.60
C GLY A 172 19.97 9.44 5.39
N ASN A 173 19.71 10.49 4.60
CA ASN A 173 18.85 10.40 3.43
C ASN A 173 19.42 9.48 2.35
N LEU A 174 20.73 9.56 2.10
CA LEU A 174 21.41 8.72 1.10
C LEU A 174 21.33 7.23 1.49
N VAL A 175 21.59 6.92 2.77
CA VAL A 175 21.48 5.55 3.28
C VAL A 175 20.04 5.06 3.28
N SER A 176 19.07 5.92 3.54
CA SER A 176 17.64 5.56 3.46
C SER A 176 17.29 5.05 2.06
N ILE A 177 17.57 5.86 1.03
CA ILE A 177 17.22 5.53 -0.36
C ILE A 177 18.06 4.35 -0.87
N LEU A 178 19.39 4.44 -0.78
CA LEU A 178 20.28 3.42 -1.35
C LEU A 178 20.24 2.11 -0.57
N GLY A 179 20.14 2.18 0.77
CA GLY A 179 20.00 1.01 1.62
C GLY A 179 18.70 0.27 1.36
N GLY A 180 17.58 0.99 1.25
CA GLY A 180 16.29 0.40 0.89
C GLY A 180 16.32 -0.25 -0.50
N ALA A 181 16.92 0.42 -1.49
CA ALA A 181 17.09 -0.13 -2.84
C ALA A 181 17.95 -1.41 -2.85
N LEU A 182 19.11 -1.37 -2.21
CA LEU A 182 20.06 -2.48 -2.19
C LEU A 182 19.44 -3.71 -1.55
N VAL A 183 18.84 -3.56 -0.36
CA VAL A 183 18.22 -4.69 0.34
C VAL A 183 17.07 -5.26 -0.47
N THR A 184 16.24 -4.42 -1.09
CA THR A 184 15.14 -4.88 -1.95
C THR A 184 15.65 -5.73 -3.11
N ILE A 185 16.68 -5.27 -3.82
CA ILE A 185 17.24 -5.99 -4.97
C ILE A 185 17.85 -7.32 -4.52
N VAL A 186 18.66 -7.30 -3.45
CA VAL A 186 19.33 -8.51 -2.93
C VAL A 186 18.30 -9.54 -2.46
N VAL A 187 17.32 -9.12 -1.64
CA VAL A 187 16.29 -10.05 -1.13
C VAL A 187 15.42 -10.59 -2.26
N THR A 188 15.16 -9.79 -3.31
CA THR A 188 14.44 -10.27 -4.50
C THR A 188 15.18 -11.43 -5.18
N PHE A 189 16.48 -11.28 -5.44
CA PHE A 189 17.28 -12.35 -6.04
C PHE A 189 17.41 -13.58 -5.13
N LEU A 190 17.43 -13.40 -3.81
CA LEU A 190 17.50 -14.50 -2.86
C LEU A 190 16.18 -15.28 -2.72
N THR A 191 15.04 -14.58 -2.84
CA THR A 191 13.71 -15.17 -2.64
C THR A 191 13.10 -15.72 -3.93
N ASN A 192 13.43 -15.14 -5.09
CA ASN A 192 12.87 -15.52 -6.39
C ASN A 192 14.00 -15.92 -7.36
N LYS A 193 14.65 -17.05 -7.10
CA LYS A 193 15.84 -17.51 -7.85
C LYS A 193 15.49 -18.06 -9.24
N ASP A 194 14.44 -18.87 -9.31
CA ASP A 194 14.04 -19.65 -10.51
C ASP A 194 12.98 -18.90 -11.34
N PHE A 195 13.23 -17.61 -11.60
CA PHE A 195 12.29 -16.77 -12.33
C PHE A 195 12.38 -17.00 -13.85
N GLU A 196 11.29 -17.46 -14.45
CA GLU A 196 11.17 -17.66 -15.89
C GLU A 196 10.43 -16.50 -16.57
N SER A 197 10.77 -16.19 -17.82
CA SER A 197 10.16 -15.08 -18.56
C SER A 197 8.66 -15.23 -18.80
N GLU A 198 8.16 -16.47 -18.89
CA GLU A 198 6.73 -16.74 -19.04
C GLU A 198 5.93 -16.32 -17.80
N GLN A 199 6.50 -16.52 -16.60
CA GLN A 199 5.91 -16.09 -15.33
C GLN A 199 5.81 -14.56 -15.27
N GLY A 200 6.80 -13.84 -15.78
CA GLY A 200 6.78 -12.37 -15.86
C GLY A 200 5.62 -11.83 -16.70
N ALA A 201 5.38 -12.42 -17.87
CA ALA A 201 4.25 -12.06 -18.72
C ALA A 201 2.90 -12.32 -18.03
N GLU A 202 2.77 -13.42 -17.29
CA GLU A 202 1.57 -13.72 -16.52
C GLU A 202 1.34 -12.73 -15.37
N ILE A 203 2.39 -12.35 -14.64
CA ILE A 203 2.31 -11.34 -13.57
C ILE A 203 1.79 -10.01 -14.12
N TRP A 204 2.26 -9.56 -15.28
CA TRP A 204 1.78 -8.34 -15.90
C TRP A 204 0.32 -8.41 -16.34
N GLU A 205 -0.12 -9.54 -16.91
CA GLU A 205 -1.53 -9.74 -17.25
C GLU A 205 -2.41 -9.75 -16.01
N ASN A 206 -1.99 -10.45 -14.94
CA ASN A 206 -2.69 -10.43 -13.65
C ASN A 206 -2.77 -9.00 -13.07
N THR A 207 -1.70 -8.22 -13.20
CA THR A 207 -1.66 -6.82 -12.76
C THR A 207 -2.65 -5.95 -13.55
N ARG A 208 -2.80 -6.20 -14.84
CA ARG A 208 -3.78 -5.51 -15.70
C ARG A 208 -5.22 -5.93 -15.42
N ASP A 209 -5.42 -7.16 -14.96
CA ASP A 209 -6.73 -7.70 -14.58
C ASP A 209 -7.20 -7.25 -13.18
N ILE A 210 -6.38 -6.50 -12.44
CA ILE A 210 -6.77 -5.81 -11.20
C ILE A 210 -7.81 -4.74 -11.55
N ASP A 211 -9.07 -5.10 -11.35
CA ASP A 211 -10.20 -4.21 -11.54
C ASP A 211 -11.23 -4.41 -10.42
N ASN A 212 -12.05 -3.39 -10.17
CA ASN A 212 -13.13 -3.46 -9.20
C ASN A 212 -14.24 -4.38 -9.74
N PRO A 213 -14.51 -5.53 -9.10
CA PRO A 213 -15.47 -6.49 -9.62
C PRO A 213 -16.94 -6.01 -9.52
N LEU A 214 -17.23 -4.96 -8.74
CA LEU A 214 -18.56 -4.34 -8.68
C LEU A 214 -18.77 -3.30 -9.77
N SER A 215 -17.74 -2.51 -10.06
CA SER A 215 -17.80 -1.42 -11.04
C SER A 215 -16.51 -1.40 -11.85
N PRO A 216 -16.40 -2.27 -12.87
CA PRO A 216 -15.23 -2.35 -13.73
C PRO A 216 -14.86 -1.00 -14.32
N TRP A 217 -13.56 -0.69 -14.38
CA TRP A 217 -13.06 0.59 -14.89
C TRP A 217 -13.53 0.84 -16.32
N MET A 218 -13.46 -0.18 -17.18
CA MET A 218 -13.90 -0.10 -18.57
C MET A 218 -15.35 0.37 -18.66
N GLU A 219 -16.28 -0.24 -17.90
CA GLU A 219 -17.68 0.14 -17.95
C GLU A 219 -17.95 1.56 -17.43
N LYS A 220 -17.18 2.02 -16.44
CA LYS A 220 -17.38 3.32 -15.82
C LYS A 220 -16.88 4.49 -16.69
N TYR A 221 -15.82 4.27 -17.46
CA TYR A 221 -15.09 5.33 -18.16
C TYR A 221 -15.03 5.21 -19.68
N GLN A 222 -15.58 4.15 -20.29
CA GLN A 222 -15.62 3.95 -21.76
C GLN A 222 -16.67 4.84 -22.47
N LYS A 223 -16.99 6.03 -21.94
CA LYS A 223 -17.88 7.00 -22.59
C LYS A 223 -17.12 7.93 -23.51
#